data_AF-A0A1A8QUX5-F1
#
_entry.id   AF-A0A1A8QUX5-F1
#
_cell.length_a   1.000
_cell.length_b   1.000
_cell.length_c   1.000
_cell.angle_alpha   90.00
_cell.angle_beta   90.00
_cell.angle_gamma   90.00
#
_symmetry.space_group_name_H-M   'P 1'
#
loop_
_entity.id
_entity.type
_entity.pdbx_description
1 polymer ?
#
loop_
_entity_poly.entity_id
_entity_poly.type
_entity_poly.pdbx_seq_one_letter_code
_entity_poly.pdbx_strand_id
1 'polypeptide(L)'
;MASDPGLAVVLLWTTLQAVGATATSNNEVNLLDTTTIPGDWGWLTYPSHGWDAINEMDEYFTPIHTYQVCNVMSPSQNNWLRTDWIPREGARRIYIEVKFTLRDCNSMPGVLGTCKETFNLYYYESDRPAGSAIRDNQFIKIDTIAADESFTGVDLGVRRLKLNTEVRGVGPLNRRGFYLAFQDIGACIALTSVRVYYKRCVGVSRNLAVFTDVVTGADSSSLVEE
;
A
#
# COMPACT_ATOMS: atom_id res chain seq x y z
N MET A 1 -82.14 2.49 -4.46
CA MET A 1 -80.98 3.14 -5.13
C MET A 1 -80.92 4.57 -4.65
N ALA A 2 -79.82 5.17 -4.25
CA ALA A 2 -78.60 4.73 -3.59
C ALA A 2 -78.08 6.02 -2.92
N SER A 3 -77.54 5.89 -1.72
CA SER A 3 -76.96 6.94 -0.88
C SER A 3 -75.74 7.60 -1.52
N ASP A 4 -75.69 8.94 -1.52
CA ASP A 4 -74.47 9.73 -1.73
C ASP A 4 -73.76 9.94 -0.39
N PRO A 5 -72.46 9.60 -0.26
CA PRO A 5 -71.59 10.22 0.72
C PRO A 5 -70.55 11.12 0.04
N GLY A 6 -70.39 12.32 0.59
CA GLY A 6 -69.40 13.29 0.15
C GLY A 6 -67.96 12.76 0.22
N LEU A 7 -67.21 13.01 -0.85
CA LEU A 7 -65.77 12.76 -0.92
C LEU A 7 -65.02 13.72 0.00
N ALA A 8 -64.44 13.19 1.08
CA ALA A 8 -63.41 13.87 1.86
C ALA A 8 -62.07 13.78 1.11
N VAL A 9 -61.53 14.92 0.67
CA VAL A 9 -60.18 15.01 0.10
C VAL A 9 -59.17 15.01 1.24
N VAL A 10 -58.49 13.88 1.44
CA VAL A 10 -57.36 13.77 2.38
C VAL A 10 -56.09 14.19 1.64
N LEU A 11 -55.57 15.37 1.96
CA LEU A 11 -54.25 15.83 1.51
C LEU A 11 -53.17 15.13 2.35
N LEU A 12 -52.57 14.06 1.83
CA LEU A 12 -51.35 13.49 2.42
C LEU A 12 -50.15 14.41 2.11
N TRP A 13 -49.61 15.05 3.14
CA TRP A 13 -48.30 15.70 3.06
C TRP A 13 -47.22 14.63 3.14
N THR A 14 -46.64 14.26 1.99
CA THR A 14 -45.41 13.46 1.97
C THR A 14 -44.23 14.38 2.30
N THR A 15 -43.72 14.29 3.53
CA THR A 15 -42.45 14.89 3.91
C THR A 15 -41.32 14.13 3.23
N LEU A 16 -40.67 14.77 2.26
CA LEU A 16 -39.43 14.28 1.66
C LEU A 16 -38.32 14.43 2.71
N GLN A 17 -38.09 13.39 3.51
CA GLN A 17 -36.90 13.34 4.36
C GLN A 17 -35.69 13.15 3.44
N ALA A 18 -34.94 14.23 3.24
CA ALA A 18 -33.60 14.15 2.67
C ALA A 18 -32.72 13.39 3.66
N VAL A 19 -32.49 12.11 3.39
CA VAL A 19 -31.45 11.32 4.05
C VAL A 19 -30.13 11.92 3.60
N GLY A 20 -29.57 12.82 4.41
CA GLY A 20 -28.19 13.25 4.29
C GLY A 20 -27.31 12.05 4.59
N ALA A 21 -26.94 11.28 3.57
CA ALA A 21 -25.85 10.34 3.68
C ALA A 21 -24.59 11.15 3.96
N THR A 22 -24.12 11.12 5.22
CA THR A 22 -22.73 11.46 5.52
C THR A 22 -21.87 10.40 4.86
N ALA A 23 -21.61 10.56 3.56
CA ALA A 23 -20.57 9.81 2.89
C ALA A 23 -19.28 10.14 3.65
N THR A 24 -18.73 9.15 4.34
CA THR A 24 -17.37 9.19 4.84
C THR A 24 -16.47 9.43 3.63
N SER A 25 -16.13 10.69 3.38
CA SER A 25 -15.34 11.08 2.22
C SER A 25 -13.92 10.57 2.44
N ASN A 26 -13.60 9.38 1.93
CA ASN A 26 -12.24 8.91 1.98
C ASN A 26 -11.39 9.76 1.02
N ASN A 27 -10.50 10.57 1.59
CA ASN A 27 -9.59 11.44 0.85
C ASN A 27 -8.48 10.63 0.17
N GLU A 28 -8.41 9.33 0.40
CA GLU A 28 -7.43 8.41 -0.18
C GLU A 28 -8.09 7.52 -1.23
N VAL A 29 -7.44 7.40 -2.39
CA VAL A 29 -7.84 6.48 -3.46
C VAL A 29 -6.74 5.44 -3.61
N ASN A 30 -7.08 4.17 -3.39
CA ASN A 30 -6.16 3.05 -3.49
C ASN A 30 -5.84 2.72 -4.95
N LEU A 31 -4.55 2.58 -5.25
CA LEU A 31 -4.01 2.07 -6.51
C LEU A 31 -3.57 0.60 -6.37
N LEU A 32 -3.14 0.20 -5.18
CA LEU A 32 -2.78 -1.16 -4.80
C LEU A 32 -3.09 -1.35 -3.31
N ASP A 33 -3.66 -2.49 -2.94
CA ASP A 33 -3.79 -2.91 -1.55
C ASP A 33 -3.68 -4.43 -1.48
N THR A 34 -2.52 -4.94 -1.06
CA THR A 34 -2.26 -6.38 -1.05
C THR A 34 -3.11 -7.13 -0.03
N THR A 35 -3.72 -6.46 0.95
CA THR A 35 -4.62 -7.11 1.92
C THR A 35 -5.95 -7.54 1.29
N THR A 36 -6.28 -6.97 0.13
CA THR A 36 -7.48 -7.30 -0.62
C THR A 36 -7.25 -8.38 -1.68
N ILE A 37 -6.00 -8.78 -1.91
CA ILE A 37 -5.62 -9.79 -2.90
C ILE A 37 -5.64 -11.17 -2.22
N PRO A 38 -6.53 -12.08 -2.61
CA PRO A 38 -6.48 -13.45 -2.12
C PRO A 38 -5.34 -14.20 -2.79
N GLY A 39 -4.60 -15.01 -2.05
CA GLY A 39 -3.50 -15.79 -2.62
C GLY A 39 -2.18 -15.03 -2.73
N ASP A 40 -1.22 -15.70 -3.36
CA ASP A 40 0.05 -15.12 -3.77
C ASP A 40 -0.18 -13.88 -4.63
N TRP A 41 0.53 -12.78 -4.34
CA TRP A 41 0.42 -11.53 -5.09
C TRP A 41 1.00 -11.64 -6.51
N GLY A 42 1.75 -12.71 -6.81
CA GLY A 42 2.26 -13.00 -8.15
C GLY A 42 3.41 -12.09 -8.60
N TRP A 43 4.10 -11.48 -7.63
CA TRP A 43 5.19 -10.54 -7.89
C TRP A 43 6.46 -11.24 -8.36
N LEU A 44 7.24 -10.50 -9.15
CA LEU A 44 8.42 -11.01 -9.79
C LEU A 44 9.62 -10.95 -8.84
N THR A 45 10.37 -12.06 -8.75
CA THR A 45 11.58 -12.15 -7.94
C THR A 45 12.84 -12.31 -8.79
N TYR A 46 13.94 -11.71 -8.34
CA TYR A 46 15.26 -11.88 -8.96
C TYR A 46 16.38 -11.79 -7.91
N PRO A 47 17.33 -12.76 -7.84
CA PRO A 47 17.30 -14.04 -8.54
C PRO A 47 16.07 -14.88 -8.13
N SER A 48 15.76 -15.93 -8.88
CA SER A 48 14.77 -16.92 -8.46
C SER A 48 15.19 -17.48 -7.09
N HIS A 49 14.32 -17.38 -6.09
CA HIS A 49 14.57 -17.72 -4.67
C HIS A 49 15.32 -16.66 -3.83
N GLY A 50 15.43 -15.42 -4.32
CA GLY A 50 15.85 -14.31 -3.47
C GLY A 50 14.77 -13.96 -2.44
N TRP A 51 13.54 -13.77 -2.92
CA TRP A 51 12.34 -13.60 -2.11
C TRP A 51 11.41 -14.79 -2.32
N ASP A 52 10.80 -15.27 -1.24
CA ASP A 52 9.85 -16.38 -1.26
C ASP A 52 8.46 -15.91 -0.86
N ALA A 53 7.44 -16.33 -1.63
CA ALA A 53 6.05 -16.13 -1.28
C ALA A 53 5.62 -17.19 -0.26
N ILE A 54 5.14 -16.75 0.91
CA ILE A 54 4.77 -17.62 2.02
C ILE A 54 3.35 -17.30 2.48
N ASN A 55 2.57 -18.37 2.66
CA ASN A 55 1.24 -18.30 3.26
C ASN A 55 1.39 -18.44 4.78
N GLU A 56 0.93 -17.45 5.52
CA GLU A 56 0.97 -17.41 6.98
C GLU A 56 -0.41 -17.17 7.58
N MET A 57 -0.49 -17.14 8.91
CA MET A 57 -1.66 -16.74 9.66
C MET A 57 -1.31 -15.51 10.48
N ASP A 58 -2.17 -14.49 10.47
CA ASP A 58 -2.02 -13.33 11.35
C ASP A 58 -2.39 -13.67 12.81
N GLU A 59 -2.35 -12.66 13.69
CA GLU A 59 -2.71 -12.80 15.11
C GLU A 59 -4.18 -13.21 15.36
N TYR A 60 -5.04 -13.03 14.36
CA TYR A 60 -6.46 -13.38 14.39
C TYR A 60 -6.77 -14.69 13.65
N PHE A 61 -5.74 -15.46 13.26
CA PHE A 61 -5.85 -16.69 12.48
C PHE A 61 -6.47 -16.49 11.08
N THR A 62 -6.33 -15.29 10.53
CA THR A 62 -6.68 -15.01 9.14
C THR A 62 -5.51 -15.41 8.24
N PRO A 63 -5.75 -16.18 7.16
CA PRO A 63 -4.71 -16.46 6.18
C PRO A 63 -4.20 -15.16 5.56
N ILE A 64 -2.89 -14.95 5.62
CA ILE A 64 -2.20 -13.84 4.98
C ILE A 64 -1.15 -14.37 4.03
N HIS A 65 -0.87 -13.60 2.99
CA HIS A 65 0.21 -13.88 2.03
C HIS A 65 1.31 -12.86 2.25
N THR A 66 2.55 -13.34 2.32
CA THR A 66 3.73 -12.53 2.63
C THR A 66 4.85 -12.83 1.65
N TYR A 67 5.76 -11.88 1.45
CA TYR A 67 7.05 -12.14 0.82
C TYR A 67 8.15 -12.07 1.86
N GLN A 68 9.02 -13.07 1.90
CA GLN A 68 10.07 -13.16 2.89
C GLN A 68 11.44 -13.40 2.26
N VAL A 69 12.48 -12.88 2.91
CA VAL A 69 13.87 -13.16 2.59
C VAL A 69 14.69 -13.16 3.88
N CYS A 70 15.59 -14.12 4.03
CA CYS A 70 16.46 -14.22 5.21
C CYS A 70 17.84 -14.79 4.85
N ASN A 71 18.43 -14.28 3.76
CA ASN A 71 19.74 -14.72 3.25
C ASN A 71 20.93 -14.07 3.99
N VAL A 72 20.85 -14.02 5.32
CA VAL A 72 21.78 -13.26 6.20
C VAL A 72 23.19 -13.85 6.32
N MET A 73 23.37 -15.12 5.98
CA MET A 73 24.67 -15.82 6.09
C MET A 73 25.60 -15.53 4.89
N SER A 74 25.03 -15.12 3.76
CA SER A 74 25.76 -14.95 2.50
C SER A 74 26.13 -13.49 2.31
N PRO A 75 27.40 -13.15 2.00
CA PRO A 75 27.78 -11.77 1.72
C PRO A 75 27.18 -11.28 0.39
N SER A 76 27.16 -9.96 0.20
CA SER A 76 26.81 -9.31 -1.07
C SER A 76 25.45 -9.72 -1.66
N GLN A 77 24.43 -9.80 -0.81
CA GLN A 77 23.06 -10.06 -1.27
C GLN A 77 22.53 -8.92 -2.16
N ASN A 78 21.68 -9.28 -3.12
CA ASN A 78 21.00 -8.36 -4.02
C ASN A 78 19.68 -9.00 -4.49
N ASN A 79 18.74 -9.18 -3.56
CA ASN A 79 17.48 -9.88 -3.80
C ASN A 79 16.37 -8.87 -4.10
N TRP A 80 15.82 -8.91 -5.31
CA TRP A 80 14.79 -8.02 -5.79
C TRP A 80 13.42 -8.70 -5.78
N LEU A 81 12.43 -7.97 -5.31
CA LEU A 81 11.01 -8.26 -5.45
C LEU A 81 10.36 -7.07 -6.14
N ARG A 82 9.68 -7.29 -7.26
CA ARG A 82 9.01 -6.23 -8.03
C ARG A 82 7.52 -6.52 -8.14
N THR A 83 6.71 -5.51 -7.87
CA THR A 83 5.26 -5.57 -8.05
C THR A 83 4.88 -5.82 -9.52
N ASP A 84 3.59 -6.07 -9.74
CA ASP A 84 2.97 -5.85 -11.03
C ASP A 84 2.92 -4.36 -11.40
N TRP A 85 2.56 -4.08 -12.65
CA TRP A 85 2.41 -2.71 -13.14
C TRP A 85 1.18 -2.07 -12.52
N ILE A 86 1.39 -0.96 -11.80
CA ILE A 86 0.34 -0.22 -11.12
C ILE A 86 -0.04 0.98 -12.00
N PRO A 87 -1.27 1.05 -12.52
CA PRO A 87 -1.77 2.24 -13.20
C PRO A 87 -1.73 3.42 -12.23
N ARG A 88 -1.20 4.58 -12.67
CA ARG A 88 -1.17 5.76 -11.77
C ARG A 88 -2.53 6.44 -11.67
N GLU A 89 -3.45 6.12 -12.58
CA GLU A 89 -4.73 6.83 -12.75
C GLU A 89 -4.52 8.36 -12.85
N GLY A 90 -5.20 9.14 -12.01
CA GLY A 90 -5.01 10.58 -11.92
C GLY A 90 -3.85 11.03 -11.03
N ALA A 91 -3.18 10.12 -10.32
CA ALA A 91 -2.23 10.46 -9.26
C ALA A 91 -1.02 11.24 -9.81
N ARG A 92 -0.71 12.39 -9.20
CA ARG A 92 0.55 13.12 -9.44
C ARG A 92 1.59 12.85 -8.36
N ARG A 93 1.13 12.58 -7.12
CA ARG A 93 1.92 11.99 -6.04
C ARG A 93 1.20 10.74 -5.55
N ILE A 94 1.99 9.71 -5.24
CA ILE A 94 1.53 8.51 -4.53
C ILE A 94 2.16 8.45 -3.15
N TYR A 95 1.52 7.70 -2.27
CA TYR A 95 1.99 7.30 -0.96
C TYR A 95 2.05 5.78 -0.93
N ILE A 96 3.16 5.26 -0.43
CA ILE A 96 3.48 3.85 -0.35
C ILE A 96 3.59 3.52 1.12
N GLU A 97 2.61 2.80 1.64
CA GLU A 97 2.61 2.24 2.99
C GLU A 97 3.08 0.78 2.91
N VAL A 98 4.13 0.47 3.66
CA VAL A 98 4.71 -0.87 3.74
C VAL A 98 4.63 -1.34 5.18
N LYS A 99 3.99 -2.49 5.39
CA LYS A 99 4.00 -3.19 6.67
C LYS A 99 4.91 -4.40 6.58
N PHE A 100 5.78 -4.56 7.57
CA PHE A 100 6.80 -5.61 7.56
C PHE A 100 7.28 -5.97 8.96
N THR A 101 7.89 -7.14 9.08
CA THR A 101 8.66 -7.54 10.27
C THR A 101 10.14 -7.62 9.92
N LEU A 102 11.00 -7.37 10.91
CA LEU A 102 12.45 -7.42 10.75
C LEU A 102 13.10 -8.08 11.96
N ARG A 103 14.00 -9.04 11.72
CA ARG A 103 14.72 -9.72 12.79
C ARG A 103 16.03 -9.01 13.14
N ASP A 104 16.27 -8.81 14.43
CA ASP A 104 17.51 -8.22 14.96
C ASP A 104 18.71 -9.10 14.60
N CYS A 105 19.74 -8.51 13.99
CA CYS A 105 20.97 -9.19 13.61
C CYS A 105 21.73 -9.75 14.82
N ASN A 106 21.67 -9.07 15.97
CA ASN A 106 22.31 -9.53 17.21
C ASN A 106 21.65 -10.77 17.78
N SER A 107 20.40 -11.05 17.37
CA SER A 107 19.67 -12.27 17.77
C SER A 107 19.98 -13.50 16.91
N MET A 108 20.89 -13.36 15.94
CA MET A 108 21.26 -14.43 15.00
C MET A 108 22.75 -14.82 15.17
N PRO A 109 23.06 -16.09 15.41
CA PRO A 109 24.44 -16.53 15.54
C PRO A 109 25.14 -16.57 14.17
N GLY A 110 26.38 -16.08 14.11
CA GLY A 110 27.25 -16.26 12.93
C GLY A 110 27.01 -15.33 11.75
N VAL A 111 26.22 -14.25 11.91
CA VAL A 111 25.85 -13.33 10.81
C VAL A 111 26.49 -11.93 10.91
N LEU A 112 27.40 -11.73 11.87
CA LEU A 112 28.07 -10.45 12.08
C LEU A 112 28.86 -10.04 10.83
N GLY A 113 28.53 -8.88 10.27
CA GLY A 113 29.18 -8.31 9.07
C GLY A 113 28.44 -8.57 7.76
N THR A 114 27.61 -9.61 7.68
CA THR A 114 26.77 -9.89 6.50
C THR A 114 25.33 -9.42 6.71
N CYS A 115 24.80 -9.57 7.92
CA CYS A 115 23.42 -9.18 8.24
C CYS A 115 23.20 -7.67 8.19
N LYS A 116 22.01 -7.28 7.70
CA LYS A 116 21.51 -5.90 7.64
C LYS A 116 20.15 -5.80 8.31
N GLU A 117 19.82 -4.62 8.80
CA GLU A 117 18.54 -4.30 9.46
C GLU A 117 17.75 -3.28 8.64
N THR A 118 17.98 -3.28 7.32
CA THR A 118 17.35 -2.37 6.38
C THR A 118 17.17 -3.04 5.03
N PHE A 119 16.16 -2.62 4.29
CA PHE A 119 16.00 -2.91 2.85
C PHE A 119 15.79 -1.62 2.08
N ASN A 120 15.93 -1.65 0.76
CA ASN A 120 15.76 -0.45 -0.06
C ASN A 120 14.43 -0.53 -0.83
N LEU A 121 13.72 0.60 -0.90
CA LEU A 121 12.50 0.77 -1.68
C LEU A 121 12.82 1.56 -2.96
N TYR A 122 12.33 1.10 -4.10
CA TYR A 122 12.54 1.70 -5.41
C TYR A 122 11.22 1.84 -6.19
N TYR A 123 11.22 2.71 -7.20
CA TYR A 123 10.17 2.77 -8.21
C TYR A 123 10.71 2.94 -9.63
N TYR A 124 9.91 2.56 -10.60
CA TYR A 124 10.18 2.76 -12.02
C TYR A 124 8.89 3.11 -12.78
N GLU A 125 8.87 4.29 -13.40
CA GLU A 125 7.74 4.77 -14.20
C GLU A 125 7.77 4.25 -15.65
N SER A 126 6.62 3.81 -16.17
CA SER A 126 6.50 3.33 -17.55
C SER A 126 5.11 3.57 -18.12
N ASP A 127 5.03 3.79 -19.44
CA ASP A 127 3.74 4.05 -20.12
C ASP A 127 2.93 2.79 -20.45
N ARG A 128 3.52 1.61 -20.20
CA ARG A 128 2.93 0.29 -20.45
C ARG A 128 3.61 -0.74 -19.54
N PRO A 129 2.94 -1.86 -19.22
CA PRO A 129 3.58 -2.98 -18.56
C PRO A 129 4.83 -3.43 -19.33
N ALA A 130 5.96 -3.46 -18.63
CA ALA A 130 7.21 -4.06 -19.08
C ALA A 130 7.18 -5.59 -18.90
N GLY A 131 8.12 -6.27 -19.55
CA GLY A 131 8.24 -7.73 -19.47
C GLY A 131 8.65 -8.25 -18.08
N SER A 132 8.80 -9.57 -18.01
CA SER A 132 9.12 -10.35 -16.79
C SER A 132 10.59 -10.24 -16.32
N ALA A 133 11.35 -9.26 -16.79
CA ALA A 133 12.73 -9.06 -16.35
C ALA A 133 12.85 -7.83 -15.45
N ILE A 134 13.52 -7.98 -14.31
CA ILE A 134 13.97 -6.85 -13.48
C ILE A 134 15.25 -6.29 -14.12
N ARG A 135 15.25 -4.99 -14.39
CA ARG A 135 16.40 -4.26 -14.93
C ARG A 135 16.78 -3.17 -13.94
N ASP A 136 17.72 -3.46 -13.06
CA ASP A 136 18.09 -2.63 -11.90
C ASP A 136 18.39 -1.17 -12.30
N ASN A 137 18.97 -0.95 -13.49
CA ASN A 137 19.31 0.38 -14.00
C ASN A 137 18.11 1.29 -14.33
N GLN A 138 16.89 0.76 -14.35
CA GLN A 138 15.67 1.53 -14.61
C GLN A 138 15.02 2.05 -13.32
N PHE A 139 15.38 1.48 -12.16
CA PHE A 139 14.79 1.80 -10.88
C PHE A 139 15.47 2.99 -10.23
N ILE A 140 14.65 3.90 -9.68
CA ILE A 140 15.09 5.04 -8.88
C ILE A 140 14.84 4.69 -7.42
N LYS A 141 15.88 4.86 -6.58
CA LYS A 141 15.78 4.62 -5.14
C LYS A 141 14.88 5.66 -4.51
N ILE A 142 13.88 5.21 -3.77
CA ILE A 142 13.01 6.05 -2.94
C ILE A 142 13.69 6.30 -1.60
N ASP A 143 13.99 5.21 -0.87
CA ASP A 143 14.61 5.30 0.45
C ASP A 143 15.26 3.97 0.88
N THR A 144 16.07 4.03 1.93
CA THR A 144 16.45 2.88 2.75
C THR A 144 15.46 2.77 3.92
N ILE A 145 14.69 1.69 3.96
CA ILE A 145 13.70 1.44 5.00
C ILE A 145 14.34 0.67 6.16
N ALA A 146 14.12 1.16 7.37
CA ALA A 146 14.53 0.54 8.62
C ALA A 146 13.30 0.23 9.47
N ALA A 147 13.43 -0.69 10.43
CA ALA A 147 12.39 -0.98 11.41
C ALA A 147 12.48 -0.03 12.61
N ASP A 148 11.33 0.41 13.14
CA ASP A 148 11.23 1.04 14.45
C ASP A 148 11.46 0.01 15.58
N GLU A 149 10.89 -1.19 15.40
CA GLU A 149 11.06 -2.33 16.30
C GLU A 149 11.47 -3.58 15.53
N SER A 150 12.59 -4.18 15.93
CA SER A 150 13.00 -5.51 15.47
C SER A 150 12.62 -6.59 16.49
N PHE A 151 12.38 -7.82 16.01
CA PHE A 151 12.12 -8.95 16.88
C PHE A 151 13.37 -9.81 17.09
N THR A 152 13.47 -10.45 18.25
CA THR A 152 14.60 -11.29 18.66
C THR A 152 14.21 -12.78 18.76
N GLY A 153 15.17 -13.64 19.11
CA GLY A 153 14.91 -15.05 19.40
C GLY A 153 13.95 -15.27 20.59
N VAL A 154 13.91 -14.33 21.55
CA VAL A 154 12.98 -14.39 22.68
C VAL A 154 11.55 -14.18 22.20
N ASP A 155 11.36 -13.18 21.33
CA ASP A 155 10.06 -12.86 20.72
C ASP A 155 9.52 -14.02 19.87
N LEU A 156 10.39 -14.69 19.12
CA LEU A 156 10.04 -15.91 18.39
C LEU A 156 9.57 -17.03 19.34
N GLY A 157 10.21 -17.19 20.49
CA GLY A 157 9.83 -18.19 21.49
C GLY A 157 8.42 -18.01 22.05
N VAL A 158 7.94 -16.76 22.10
CA VAL A 158 6.56 -16.41 22.53
C VAL A 158 5.64 -16.05 21.37
N ARG A 159 6.06 -16.28 20.11
CA ARG A 159 5.30 -15.97 18.88
C ARG A 159 4.83 -14.51 18.78
N ARG A 160 5.66 -13.57 19.25
CA ARG A 160 5.31 -12.14 19.28
C ARG A 160 6.17 -11.37 18.28
N LEU A 161 5.81 -11.41 17.01
CA LEU A 161 6.50 -10.64 15.98
C LEU A 161 6.25 -9.13 16.16
N LYS A 162 7.19 -8.31 15.68
CA LYS A 162 7.12 -6.84 15.73
C LYS A 162 6.77 -6.30 14.35
N LEU A 163 5.53 -5.84 14.20
CA LEU A 163 5.01 -5.27 12.96
C LEU A 163 5.38 -3.79 12.87
N ASN A 164 6.10 -3.42 11.82
CA ASN A 164 6.50 -2.06 11.49
C ASN A 164 5.61 -1.52 10.37
N THR A 165 5.40 -0.20 10.34
CA THR A 165 4.66 0.48 9.26
C THR A 165 5.43 1.71 8.81
N GLU A 166 5.84 1.72 7.54
CA GLU A 166 6.63 2.82 6.95
C GLU A 166 5.88 3.41 5.76
N VAL A 167 5.81 4.74 5.70
CA VAL A 167 5.12 5.46 4.62
C VAL A 167 6.10 6.36 3.87
N ARG A 168 6.14 6.25 2.54
CA ARG A 168 6.95 7.12 1.67
C ARG A 168 6.11 7.72 0.54
N GLY A 169 6.35 8.99 0.26
CA GLY A 169 5.67 9.72 -0.82
C GLY A 169 6.57 9.88 -2.05
N VAL A 170 6.02 9.66 -3.25
CA VAL A 170 6.76 9.80 -4.52
C VAL A 170 5.96 10.67 -5.49
N GLY A 171 6.62 11.66 -6.09
CA GLY A 171 6.05 12.52 -7.12
C GLY A 171 7.01 13.65 -7.51
N PRO A 172 6.76 14.37 -8.62
CA PRO A 172 5.66 14.13 -9.58
C PRO A 172 5.83 12.85 -10.41
N LEU A 173 4.75 12.08 -10.55
CA LEU A 173 4.64 11.01 -11.55
C LEU A 173 4.22 11.58 -12.91
N ASN A 174 4.85 11.12 -13.98
CA ASN A 174 4.69 11.64 -15.33
C ASN A 174 4.33 10.57 -16.38
N ARG A 175 4.46 9.27 -16.09
CA ARG A 175 4.08 8.17 -17.01
C ARG A 175 2.70 7.62 -16.69
N ARG A 176 2.19 6.67 -17.49
CA ARG A 176 0.85 6.08 -17.26
C ARG A 176 0.75 5.15 -16.06
N GLY A 177 1.87 4.62 -15.59
CA GLY A 177 1.92 3.76 -14.41
C GLY A 177 3.35 3.53 -13.96
N PHE A 178 3.51 2.67 -12.97
CA PHE A 178 4.80 2.45 -12.33
C PHE A 178 4.89 1.05 -11.73
N TYR A 179 6.12 0.65 -11.42
CA TYR A 179 6.44 -0.50 -10.60
C TYR A 179 7.02 -0.03 -9.28
N LEU A 180 6.75 -0.77 -8.20
CA LEU A 180 7.57 -0.71 -7.00
C LEU A 180 8.52 -1.90 -6.97
N ALA A 181 9.68 -1.71 -6.37
CA ALA A 181 10.60 -2.80 -6.09
C ALA A 181 11.24 -2.69 -4.71
N PHE A 182 11.46 -3.85 -4.09
CA PHE A 182 12.05 -4.03 -2.78
C PHE A 182 13.35 -4.79 -2.98
N GLN A 183 14.45 -4.18 -2.56
CA GLN A 183 15.79 -4.76 -2.67
C GLN A 183 16.29 -5.09 -1.27
N ASP A 184 16.52 -6.37 -1.04
CA ASP A 184 17.23 -6.88 0.12
C ASP A 184 18.75 -7.01 -0.20
N ILE A 185 19.55 -6.57 0.77
CA ILE A 185 21.02 -6.59 0.74
C ILE A 185 21.61 -7.40 1.90
N GLY A 186 20.82 -8.28 2.53
CA GLY A 186 21.27 -9.23 3.56
C GLY A 186 20.51 -9.12 4.88
N ALA A 187 19.24 -8.74 4.84
CA ALA A 187 18.36 -8.67 5.99
C ALA A 187 17.52 -9.93 6.15
N CYS A 188 16.82 -10.03 7.28
CA CYS A 188 15.80 -11.05 7.53
C CYS A 188 14.47 -10.36 7.75
N ILE A 189 13.65 -10.32 6.69
CA ILE A 189 12.46 -9.49 6.58
C ILE A 189 11.28 -10.28 6.01
N ALA A 190 10.08 -9.93 6.47
CA ALA A 190 8.83 -10.39 5.88
C ALA A 190 7.94 -9.18 5.58
N LEU A 191 7.62 -8.96 4.31
CA LEU A 191 6.62 -7.98 3.88
C LEU A 191 5.23 -8.57 4.09
N THR A 192 4.45 -7.94 4.94
CA THR A 192 3.10 -8.41 5.31
C THR A 192 2.01 -7.68 4.53
N SER A 193 2.23 -6.41 4.20
CA SER A 193 1.29 -5.63 3.39
C SER A 193 1.98 -4.49 2.65
N VAL A 194 1.49 -4.21 1.44
CA VAL A 194 1.85 -3.01 0.69
C VAL A 194 0.57 -2.35 0.20
N ARG A 195 0.39 -1.09 0.56
CA ARG A 195 -0.73 -0.25 0.11
C ARG A 195 -0.19 0.98 -0.60
N VAL A 196 -0.64 1.20 -1.82
CA VAL A 196 -0.30 2.38 -2.61
C VAL A 196 -1.57 3.17 -2.84
N TYR A 197 -1.54 4.45 -2.52
CA TYR A 197 -2.70 5.33 -2.68
C TYR A 197 -2.28 6.74 -3.04
N TYR A 198 -3.22 7.53 -3.54
CA TYR A 198 -3.04 8.97 -3.71
C TYR A 198 -4.11 9.74 -2.94
N LYS A 199 -3.82 11.00 -2.63
CA LYS A 199 -4.74 11.88 -1.91
C LYS A 199 -5.49 12.78 -2.87
N ARG A 200 -6.78 12.99 -2.58
CA ARG A 200 -7.67 13.93 -3.27
C ARG A 200 -8.46 14.75 -2.27
N CYS A 201 -8.84 15.95 -2.69
CA CYS A 201 -9.86 16.75 -2.03
C CYS A 201 -11.22 16.23 -2.53
N VAL A 202 -12.08 15.77 -1.63
CA VAL A 202 -13.44 15.37 -2.00
C VAL A 202 -14.30 16.61 -2.19
N GLY A 203 -15.17 16.58 -3.19
CA GLY A 203 -16.03 17.68 -3.56
C GLY A 203 -16.96 18.07 -2.42
N VAL A 204 -17.06 19.37 -2.19
CA VAL A 204 -17.87 19.96 -1.13
C VAL A 204 -18.71 21.09 -1.68
N SER A 205 -19.92 21.24 -1.16
CA SER A 205 -20.71 22.45 -1.37
C SER A 205 -20.57 23.36 -0.16
N ARG A 206 -20.04 24.56 -0.36
CA ARG A 206 -19.82 25.53 0.73
C ARG A 206 -20.20 26.92 0.25
N ASN A 207 -21.01 27.62 1.04
CA ASN A 207 -21.47 28.98 0.75
C ASN A 207 -22.10 29.14 -0.65
N LEU A 208 -22.93 28.17 -1.07
CA LEU A 208 -23.57 28.11 -2.39
C LEU A 208 -22.61 27.93 -3.59
N ALA A 209 -21.32 27.70 -3.33
CA ALA A 209 -20.35 27.27 -4.33
C ALA A 209 -20.17 25.75 -4.26
N VAL A 210 -20.04 25.11 -5.43
CA VAL A 210 -19.74 23.67 -5.57
C VAL A 210 -18.28 23.53 -5.96
N PHE A 211 -17.51 22.83 -5.14
CA PHE A 211 -16.12 22.46 -5.38
C PHE A 211 -16.09 20.99 -5.78
N THR A 212 -15.41 20.64 -6.88
CA THR A 212 -15.40 19.26 -7.37
C THR A 212 -14.28 18.42 -6.77
N ASP A 213 -14.25 17.11 -7.06
CA ASP A 213 -13.16 16.23 -6.63
C ASP A 213 -11.86 16.64 -7.34
N VAL A 214 -10.82 17.01 -6.59
CA VAL A 214 -9.53 17.46 -7.14
C VAL A 214 -8.38 16.60 -6.61
N VAL A 215 -7.53 16.11 -7.50
CA VAL A 215 -6.30 15.37 -7.13
C VAL A 215 -5.26 16.33 -6.58
N THR A 216 -4.61 15.95 -5.48
CA THR A 216 -3.53 16.75 -4.89
C THR A 216 -2.36 16.95 -5.86
N GLY A 217 -1.63 18.07 -5.71
CA GLY A 217 -0.55 18.42 -6.61
C GLY A 217 0.73 17.60 -6.41
N ALA A 218 1.75 17.99 -7.17
CA ALA A 218 3.02 17.28 -7.29
C ALA A 218 3.93 17.38 -6.07
N ASP A 219 3.69 18.31 -5.13
CA ASP A 219 4.49 18.55 -3.92
C ASP A 219 3.68 18.36 -2.64
N SER A 220 4.32 17.91 -1.56
CA SER A 220 3.61 17.62 -0.29
C SER A 220 2.98 18.87 0.31
N SER A 221 3.48 20.05 -0.08
CA SER A 221 2.97 21.38 0.26
C SER A 221 2.16 22.04 -0.87
N SER A 222 1.88 21.34 -1.96
CA SER A 222 1.17 21.91 -3.10
C SER A 222 -0.29 22.25 -2.76
N LEU A 223 -0.70 23.47 -3.13
CA LEU A 223 -2.09 23.90 -3.16
C LEU A 223 -2.56 23.91 -4.61
N VAL A 224 -3.72 23.33 -4.87
CA VAL A 224 -4.36 23.35 -6.18
C VAL A 224 -5.53 24.31 -6.06
N GLU A 225 -5.47 25.45 -6.76
CA GLU A 225 -6.57 26.40 -6.87
C GLU A 225 -7.56 25.89 -7.95
N GLU A 226 -8.86 25.93 -7.64
CA GLU A 226 -9.95 25.81 -8.63
C GLU A 226 -10.39 27.20 -9.12
#